data_AF-A0A9W9WG55-F1
#
_entry.id   AF-A0A9W9WG55-F1
#
_cell.length_a   1.000
_cell.length_b   1.000
_cell.length_c   1.000
_cell.angle_alpha   90.00
_cell.angle_beta   90.00
_cell.angle_gamma   90.00
#
_symmetry.space_group_name_H-M   'P 1'
#
loop_
_entity.id
_entity.type
_entity.pdbx_description
1 polymer ?
#
loop_
_entity_poly.entity_id
_entity_poly.type
_entity_poly.pdbx_seq_one_letter_code
_entity_poly.pdbx_strand_id
1 'polypeptide(L)'
;MAPENQNAGVAQWTPHQRLFAAGCNPGVAFNAKVVGYSVERNGSVKVIVEAKRSWQPVHEPAVSMQEATEVIAWLKCDTAVHNRVRCIISEDGLEMYITVASFDNTYLQWLRSKRAIGLPKDSFLRIARYGPWLINRAEEVAEFAAIVLAIMAAKK
;
A
#
# COMPACT_ATOMS: atom_id res chain seq x y z
N MET A 1 -18.24 8.86 38.34
CA MET A 1 -17.23 9.70 37.66
C MET A 1 -15.92 8.94 37.75
N ALA A 2 -15.51 8.29 36.66
CA ALA A 2 -14.27 7.53 36.55
C ALA A 2 -13.51 8.09 35.32
N PRO A 3 -12.17 8.14 35.37
CA PRO A 3 -11.41 9.10 34.60
C PRO A 3 -11.29 8.72 33.12
N GLU A 4 -11.21 9.78 32.34
CA GLU A 4 -10.92 9.91 30.92
C GLU A 4 -9.63 9.16 30.55
N ASN A 5 -9.75 8.16 29.69
CA ASN A 5 -8.59 7.44 29.16
C ASN A 5 -8.18 8.08 27.83
N GLN A 6 -7.35 9.13 27.91
CA GLN A 6 -6.66 9.75 26.78
C GLN A 6 -5.53 8.82 26.30
N ASN A 7 -5.86 7.76 25.56
CA ASN A 7 -4.86 6.95 24.86
C ASN A 7 -4.68 7.46 23.43
N ALA A 8 -3.46 7.91 23.12
CA ALA A 8 -3.01 8.32 21.80
C ALA A 8 -3.26 7.22 20.75
N GLY A 9 -3.67 7.62 19.55
CA GLY A 9 -4.16 6.72 18.50
C GLY A 9 -3.11 5.76 17.96
N VAL A 10 -3.33 4.46 18.17
CA VAL A 10 -2.43 3.39 17.71
C VAL A 10 -3.02 2.73 16.46
N ALA A 11 -2.27 2.70 15.37
CA ALA A 11 -2.57 1.89 14.19
C ALA A 11 -2.37 0.40 14.53
N GLN A 12 -3.31 -0.47 14.17
CA GLN A 12 -3.24 -1.89 14.53
C GLN A 12 -2.61 -2.70 13.41
N TRP A 13 -1.63 -3.55 13.76
CA TRP A 13 -0.99 -4.50 12.85
C TRP A 13 -1.80 -5.79 12.80
N THR A 14 -1.95 -6.37 11.61
CA THR A 14 -2.64 -7.65 11.44
C THR A 14 -1.83 -8.57 10.51
N PRO A 15 -1.24 -9.67 11.01
CA PRO A 15 -0.43 -10.60 10.22
C PRO A 15 -1.27 -11.63 9.44
N HIS A 16 -2.53 -11.31 9.15
CA HIS A 16 -3.43 -12.20 8.43
C HIS A 16 -3.47 -11.83 6.96
N GLN A 17 -3.42 -12.85 6.10
CA GLN A 17 -3.58 -12.68 4.66
C GLN A 17 -4.94 -12.05 4.38
N ARG A 18 -4.93 -10.89 3.70
CA ARG A 18 -6.15 -10.26 3.21
C ARG A 18 -6.16 -10.31 1.70
N LEU A 19 -7.28 -10.79 1.15
CA LEU A 19 -7.54 -10.73 -0.27
C LEU A 19 -8.16 -9.37 -0.58
N PHE A 20 -7.50 -8.58 -1.41
CA PHE A 20 -8.10 -7.44 -2.09
C PHE A 20 -8.56 -7.91 -3.47
N ALA A 21 -9.84 -8.23 -3.58
CA ALA A 21 -10.46 -8.67 -4.82
C ALA A 21 -11.12 -7.47 -5.51
N ALA A 22 -10.57 -7.04 -6.64
CA ALA A 22 -11.09 -5.92 -7.40
C ALA A 22 -11.69 -6.38 -8.73
N GLY A 23 -13.01 -6.19 -8.86
CA GLY A 23 -13.69 -6.36 -10.15
C GLY A 23 -13.22 -5.30 -11.15
N CYS A 24 -12.74 -5.74 -12.30
CA CYS A 24 -12.45 -4.86 -13.44
C CYS A 24 -13.63 -4.78 -14.43
N ASN A 25 -14.46 -5.83 -14.50
CA ASN A 25 -15.70 -5.98 -15.28
C ASN A 25 -16.51 -7.17 -14.71
N PRO A 26 -17.78 -7.40 -15.12
CA PRO A 26 -18.47 -8.65 -14.80
C PRO A 26 -17.64 -9.83 -15.33
N GLY A 27 -17.24 -10.74 -14.43
CA GLY A 27 -16.50 -11.96 -14.78
C GLY A 27 -14.97 -11.87 -14.76
N VAL A 28 -14.35 -10.70 -14.54
CA VAL A 28 -12.89 -10.57 -14.39
C VAL A 28 -12.54 -9.79 -13.13
N ALA A 29 -12.04 -10.50 -12.13
CA ALA A 29 -11.52 -9.95 -10.88
C ALA A 29 -10.00 -10.15 -10.81
N PHE A 30 -9.27 -9.10 -10.44
CA PHE A 30 -7.87 -9.22 -10.08
C PHE A 30 -7.79 -9.30 -8.56
N ASN A 31 -7.02 -10.27 -8.08
CA ASN A 31 -6.85 -10.54 -6.67
C ASN A 31 -5.43 -10.19 -6.25
N ALA A 32 -5.30 -9.25 -5.32
CA ALA A 32 -4.07 -8.95 -4.62
C ALA A 32 -4.12 -9.64 -3.25
N LYS A 33 -3.18 -10.56 -3.02
CA LYS A 33 -3.09 -11.30 -1.77
C LYS A 33 -1.86 -10.79 -1.02
N VAL A 34 -2.10 -10.03 0.05
CA VAL A 34 -1.02 -9.42 0.81
C VAL A 34 -0.65 -10.26 2.02
N VAL A 35 0.62 -10.22 2.44
CA VAL A 35 1.10 -10.89 3.65
C VAL A 35 0.54 -10.23 4.92
N GLY A 36 0.39 -8.91 4.93
CA GLY A 36 -0.17 -8.16 6.05
C GLY A 36 -0.63 -6.75 5.68
N TYR A 37 -1.28 -6.08 6.62
CA TYR A 37 -1.71 -4.70 6.46
C TYR A 37 -1.86 -4.02 7.83
N SER A 38 -1.85 -2.70 7.83
CA SER A 38 -2.20 -1.89 8.99
C SER A 38 -3.51 -1.13 8.75
N VAL A 39 -4.33 -1.02 9.81
CA VAL A 39 -5.60 -0.30 9.78
C VAL A 39 -5.60 0.88 10.73
N GLU A 40 -6.30 1.94 10.31
CA GLU A 40 -6.72 3.02 11.18
C GLU A 40 -7.95 2.62 12.00
N ARG A 41 -8.27 3.40 13.03
CA ARG A 41 -9.44 3.17 13.90
C ARG A 41 -10.76 3.14 13.13
N ASN A 42 -10.86 3.86 12.02
CA ASN A 42 -12.04 3.86 11.14
C ASN A 42 -12.13 2.60 10.25
N GLY A 43 -11.21 1.64 10.40
CA GLY A 43 -11.15 0.40 9.62
C GLY A 43 -10.52 0.58 8.23
N SER A 44 -10.15 1.79 7.82
CA SER A 44 -9.45 2.02 6.56
C SER A 44 -8.03 1.47 6.63
N VAL A 45 -7.60 0.82 5.55
CA VAL A 45 -6.21 0.36 5.44
C VAL A 45 -5.31 1.59 5.31
N LYS A 46 -4.19 1.58 6.01
CA LYS A 46 -3.18 2.65 5.99
C LYS A 46 -1.95 2.26 5.17
N VAL A 47 -1.49 1.04 5.36
CA VAL A 47 -0.28 0.48 4.73
C VAL A 47 -0.52 -1.00 4.41
N ILE A 48 0.00 -1.47 3.28
CA ILE A 48 0.11 -2.89 2.95
C ILE A 48 1.54 -3.35 3.23
N VAL A 49 1.70 -4.57 3.72
CA VAL A 49 3.01 -5.19 3.95
C VAL A 49 3.11 -6.48 3.17
N GLU A 50 4.20 -6.62 2.42
CA GLU A 50 4.50 -7.75 1.56
C GLU A 50 5.89 -8.31 1.87
N ALA A 51 6.02 -9.63 1.89
CA ALA A 51 7.31 -10.29 2.11
C ALA A 51 7.44 -11.45 1.13
N LYS A 52 8.48 -11.41 0.28
CA LYS A 52 8.74 -12.48 -0.69
C LYS A 52 9.57 -13.58 -0.05
N ARG A 53 9.17 -14.83 -0.32
CA ARG A 53 9.79 -16.02 0.28
C ARG A 53 11.20 -16.32 -0.25
N SER A 54 11.61 -15.75 -1.38
CA SER A 54 12.93 -16.00 -1.95
C SER A 54 13.34 -14.88 -2.91
N TRP A 55 14.62 -14.53 -2.86
CA TRP A 55 15.29 -13.71 -3.88
C TRP A 55 15.18 -14.37 -5.26
N GLN A 56 14.85 -13.60 -6.30
CA GLN A 56 14.91 -14.05 -7.69
C GLN A 56 15.88 -13.13 -8.48
N PRO A 57 16.70 -13.66 -9.38
CA PRO A 57 17.73 -12.86 -10.06
C PRO A 57 17.16 -11.89 -11.12
N VAL A 58 15.91 -12.06 -11.57
CA VAL A 58 15.22 -11.18 -12.52
C VAL A 58 13.77 -11.00 -12.08
N HIS A 59 13.44 -9.79 -11.66
CA HIS A 59 12.17 -9.49 -10.98
C HIS A 59 11.30 -8.48 -11.72
N GLU A 60 11.90 -7.59 -12.53
CA GLU A 60 11.15 -6.62 -13.31
C GLU A 60 10.82 -7.18 -14.71
N PRO A 61 9.64 -6.88 -15.27
CA PRO A 61 8.61 -5.94 -14.77
C PRO A 61 7.60 -6.56 -13.79
N ALA A 62 7.75 -7.85 -13.43
CA ALA A 62 6.72 -8.61 -12.70
C ALA A 62 6.42 -8.02 -11.30
N VAL A 63 7.43 -7.56 -10.58
CA VAL A 63 7.26 -6.93 -9.26
C VAL A 63 6.52 -5.60 -9.37
N SER A 64 6.91 -4.74 -10.31
CA SER A 64 6.17 -3.50 -10.58
C SER A 64 4.72 -3.77 -10.97
N MET A 65 4.46 -4.81 -11.77
CA MET A 65 3.10 -5.22 -12.12
C MET A 65 2.31 -5.71 -10.90
N GLN A 66 2.94 -6.47 -10.01
CA GLN A 66 2.32 -6.94 -8.77
C GLN A 66 1.95 -5.77 -7.86
N GLU A 67 2.91 -4.90 -7.53
CA GLU A 67 2.68 -3.74 -6.66
C GLU A 67 1.62 -2.79 -7.25
N ALA A 68 1.65 -2.56 -8.56
CA ALA A 68 0.60 -1.80 -9.24
C ALA A 68 -0.77 -2.47 -9.10
N THR A 69 -0.83 -3.80 -9.22
CA THR A 69 -2.07 -4.57 -9.06
C THR A 69 -2.61 -4.46 -7.63
N GLU A 70 -1.74 -4.53 -6.63
CA GLU A 70 -2.10 -4.37 -5.21
C GLU A 70 -2.67 -2.98 -4.93
N VAL A 71 -2.01 -1.93 -5.42
CA VAL A 71 -2.52 -0.55 -5.30
C VAL A 71 -3.88 -0.42 -5.98
N ILE A 72 -4.01 -0.86 -7.23
CA ILE A 72 -5.26 -0.75 -7.99
C ILE A 72 -6.39 -1.51 -7.29
N ALA A 73 -6.10 -2.72 -6.80
CA ALA A 73 -7.08 -3.52 -6.09
C ALA A 73 -7.54 -2.83 -4.80
N TRP A 74 -6.58 -2.30 -4.03
CA TRP A 74 -6.88 -1.51 -2.84
C TRP A 74 -7.77 -0.31 -3.14
N LEU A 75 -7.44 0.50 -4.15
CA LEU A 75 -8.22 1.69 -4.52
C LEU A 75 -9.65 1.38 -4.95
N LYS A 76 -9.89 0.19 -5.51
CA LYS A 76 -11.23 -0.27 -5.90
C LYS A 76 -12.05 -0.80 -4.73
N CYS A 77 -11.44 -1.47 -3.77
CA CYS A 77 -12.13 -2.03 -2.61
C CYS A 77 -12.39 -1.00 -1.50
N ASP A 78 -11.55 0.04 -1.40
CA ASP A 78 -11.64 1.05 -0.36
C ASP A 78 -12.57 2.20 -0.81
N THR A 79 -13.78 2.25 -0.26
CA THR A 79 -14.76 3.31 -0.53
C THR A 79 -14.45 4.60 0.24
N ALA A 80 -13.61 4.51 1.28
CA ALA A 80 -13.19 5.63 2.11
C ALA A 80 -11.86 6.26 1.65
N VAL A 81 -11.47 6.04 0.39
CA VAL A 81 -10.29 6.68 -0.22
C VAL A 81 -10.56 8.18 -0.39
N HIS A 82 -10.11 8.97 0.58
CA HIS A 82 -10.13 10.43 0.52
C HIS A 82 -8.71 11.03 0.47
N ASN A 83 -7.67 10.17 0.59
CA ASN A 83 -6.30 10.63 0.76
C ASN A 83 -5.35 10.07 -0.31
N ARG A 84 -4.45 10.93 -0.80
CA ARG A 84 -3.77 10.88 -2.11
C ARG A 84 -2.61 9.88 -2.21
N VAL A 85 -2.24 9.24 -1.10
CA VAL A 85 -1.06 8.38 -1.06
C VAL A 85 -1.42 7.00 -0.52
N ARG A 86 -0.83 5.96 -1.13
CA ARG A 86 -0.86 4.58 -0.66
C ARG A 86 0.56 4.08 -0.54
N CYS A 87 0.86 3.44 0.58
CA CYS A 87 2.19 2.90 0.84
C CYS A 87 2.13 1.37 0.90
N ILE A 88 3.07 0.74 0.20
CA ILE A 88 3.41 -0.67 0.34
C ILE A 88 4.80 -0.72 0.96
N ILE A 89 4.95 -1.49 2.04
CA ILE A 89 6.23 -1.87 2.61
C ILE A 89 6.53 -3.28 2.11
N SER A 90 7.69 -3.50 1.49
CA SER A 90 8.01 -4.80 0.93
C SER A 90 9.42 -5.27 1.24
N GLU A 91 9.58 -6.58 1.44
CA GLU A 91 10.85 -7.28 1.59
C GLU A 91 11.08 -8.24 0.40
N ASP A 92 12.30 -8.23 -0.14
CA ASP A 92 12.79 -9.16 -1.16
C ASP A 92 14.19 -9.67 -0.81
N GLY A 93 14.26 -10.88 -0.27
CA GLY A 93 15.53 -11.45 0.18
C GLY A 93 16.14 -10.65 1.34
N LEU A 94 17.24 -9.94 1.09
CA LEU A 94 17.89 -9.08 2.08
C LEU A 94 17.54 -7.60 1.92
N GLU A 95 16.71 -7.26 0.95
CA GLU A 95 16.40 -5.90 0.56
C GLU A 95 14.99 -5.52 1.03
N MET A 96 14.85 -4.31 1.57
CA MET A 96 13.60 -3.72 2.00
C MET A 96 13.32 -2.49 1.15
N TYR A 97 12.04 -2.27 0.86
CA TYR A 97 11.58 -1.19 0.00
C TYR A 97 10.32 -0.53 0.56
N ILE A 98 10.15 0.74 0.20
CA ILE A 98 8.91 1.48 0.43
C ILE A 98 8.40 1.94 -0.94
N THR A 99 7.24 1.42 -1.33
CA THR A 99 6.55 1.84 -2.55
C THR A 99 5.44 2.83 -2.21
N VAL A 100 5.50 4.01 -2.82
CA VAL A 100 4.56 5.11 -2.66
C VAL A 100 3.78 5.30 -3.94
N ALA A 101 2.48 5.08 -3.87
CA ALA A 101 1.55 5.30 -4.97
C ALA A 101 0.75 6.58 -4.75
N SER A 102 0.79 7.46 -5.74
CA SER A 102 0.15 8.78 -5.74
C SER A 102 -0.83 8.91 -6.90
N PHE A 103 -1.99 9.49 -6.61
CA PHE A 103 -3.09 9.66 -7.56
C PHE A 103 -3.97 10.85 -7.16
N ASP A 104 -4.73 11.35 -8.12
CA ASP A 104 -5.70 12.42 -7.91
C ASP A 104 -7.15 11.88 -7.95
N ASN A 105 -8.11 12.79 -7.72
CA ASN A 105 -9.53 12.43 -7.78
C ASN A 105 -9.96 12.06 -9.21
N THR A 106 -9.31 12.62 -10.24
CA THR A 106 -9.57 12.30 -11.64
C THR A 106 -9.27 10.84 -11.93
N TYR A 107 -8.12 10.34 -11.47
CA TYR A 107 -7.74 8.93 -11.55
C TYR A 107 -8.76 8.03 -10.84
N LEU A 108 -9.17 8.40 -9.62
CA LEU A 108 -10.15 7.61 -8.85
C LEU A 108 -11.50 7.54 -9.56
N GLN A 109 -11.98 8.67 -10.09
CA GLN A 109 -13.22 8.72 -10.86
C GLN A 109 -13.12 7.87 -12.12
N TRP A 110 -12.00 7.97 -12.85
CA TRP A 110 -11.74 7.13 -14.02
C TRP A 110 -11.75 5.63 -13.67
N LEU A 111 -11.06 5.26 -12.59
CA LEU A 111 -10.92 3.87 -12.14
C LEU A 111 -12.27 3.27 -11.73
N ARG A 112 -13.14 4.07 -11.09
CA ARG A 112 -14.47 3.65 -10.59
C ARG A 112 -15.57 3.72 -11.65
N SER A 113 -15.49 4.64 -12.61
CA SER A 113 -16.49 4.82 -13.67
C SER A 113 -16.39 3.81 -14.81
N LYS A 114 -15.67 2.69 -14.62
CA LYS A 114 -15.34 1.72 -15.69
C LYS A 114 -14.69 2.39 -16.91
N ARG A 115 -13.90 3.45 -16.67
CA ARG A 115 -13.17 4.20 -17.72
C ARG A 115 -14.08 4.91 -18.71
N ALA A 116 -15.27 5.33 -18.28
CA ALA A 116 -16.23 6.07 -19.10
C ALA A 116 -15.79 7.52 -19.39
N ILE A 117 -14.80 8.05 -18.64
CA ILE A 117 -14.19 9.34 -18.88
C ILE A 117 -12.80 9.17 -19.53
N GLY A 118 -12.35 10.15 -20.30
CA GLY A 118 -10.95 10.23 -20.72
C GLY A 118 -10.05 10.53 -19.53
N LEU A 119 -8.87 9.91 -19.47
CA LEU A 119 -7.89 10.16 -18.40
C LEU A 119 -6.76 11.05 -18.93
N PRO A 120 -6.61 12.29 -18.41
CA PRO A 120 -5.45 13.12 -18.70
C PRO A 120 -4.15 12.41 -18.30
N LYS A 121 -3.06 12.65 -19.06
CA LYS A 121 -1.77 11.98 -18.83
C LYS A 121 -1.17 12.30 -17.45
N ASP A 122 -1.40 13.52 -16.97
CA ASP A 122 -1.00 14.03 -15.67
C ASP A 122 -1.80 13.45 -14.50
N SER A 123 -2.96 12.85 -14.78
CA SER A 123 -3.80 12.13 -13.81
C SER A 123 -3.51 10.63 -13.77
N PHE A 124 -2.42 10.14 -14.37
CA PHE A 124 -2.05 8.73 -14.25
C PHE A 124 -1.57 8.39 -12.84
N LEU A 125 -1.86 7.17 -12.39
CA LEU A 125 -1.26 6.62 -11.17
C LEU A 125 0.26 6.66 -11.29
N ARG A 126 0.92 7.29 -10.32
CA ARG A 126 2.38 7.30 -10.23
C ARG A 126 2.82 6.46 -9.04
N ILE A 127 3.68 5.48 -9.29
CA ILE A 127 4.25 4.59 -8.29
C ILE A 127 5.75 4.86 -8.24
N ALA A 128 6.27 5.20 -7.06
CA ALA A 128 7.69 5.39 -6.81
C ALA A 128 8.15 4.39 -5.74
N ARG A 129 9.21 3.64 -6.03
CA ARG A 129 9.84 2.72 -5.08
C ARG A 129 11.12 3.35 -4.54
N TYR A 130 11.29 3.30 -3.22
CA TYR A 130 12.47 3.76 -2.50
C TYR A 130 13.20 2.56 -1.88
N GLY A 131 14.53 2.63 -1.81
CA GLY A 131 15.42 1.57 -1.37
C GLY A 131 16.50 1.25 -2.41
N PRO A 132 17.19 0.09 -2.30
CA PRO A 132 17.03 -0.90 -1.24
C PRO A 132 17.64 -0.44 0.10
N TRP A 133 16.98 -0.78 1.20
CA TRP A 133 17.62 -0.86 2.53
C TRP A 133 17.96 -2.33 2.83
N LEU A 134 19.14 -2.61 3.32
CA LEU A 134 19.63 -3.94 3.59
C LEU A 134 19.33 -4.37 5.02
N ILE A 135 18.60 -5.48 5.18
CA ILE A 135 18.18 -6.00 6.50
C ILE A 135 19.36 -6.44 7.37
N ASN A 136 20.50 -6.76 6.75
CA ASN A 136 21.73 -7.15 7.46
C ASN A 136 22.61 -5.96 7.86
N ARG A 137 22.18 -4.72 7.62
CA ARG A 137 22.88 -3.50 8.03
C ARG A 137 22.06 -2.74 9.07
N ALA A 138 22.54 -2.72 10.31
CA ALA A 138 21.82 -2.13 11.44
C ALA A 138 21.44 -0.65 11.22
N GLU A 139 22.32 0.13 10.59
CA GLU A 139 22.07 1.54 10.27
C GLU A 139 20.92 1.72 9.27
N GLU A 140 20.87 0.88 8.22
CA GLU A 140 19.82 0.94 7.21
C GLU A 140 18.48 0.43 7.75
N VAL A 141 18.50 -0.59 8.62
CA VAL A 141 17.31 -1.03 9.36
C VAL A 141 16.78 0.08 10.26
N ALA A 142 17.66 0.81 10.95
CA ALA A 142 17.26 1.93 11.81
C ALA A 142 16.63 3.08 11.00
N GLU A 143 17.25 3.46 9.87
CA GLU A 143 16.69 4.47 8.96
C GLU A 143 15.33 4.03 8.42
N PHE A 144 15.25 2.81 7.87
CA PHE A 144 14.02 2.25 7.33
C PHE A 144 12.90 2.21 8.38
N ALA A 145 13.20 1.73 9.58
CA ALA A 145 12.25 1.67 10.69
C ALA A 145 11.77 3.08 11.10
N ALA A 146 12.65 4.08 11.08
CA ALA A 146 12.28 5.46 11.37
C ALA A 146 11.31 6.03 10.32
N ILE A 147 11.55 5.76 9.02
CA ILE A 147 10.66 6.19 7.94
C ILE A 147 9.31 5.47 8.04
N VAL A 148 9.30 4.15 8.26
CA VAL A 148 8.07 3.37 8.46
C VAL A 148 7.29 3.90 9.65
N LEU A 149 7.96 4.17 10.78
CA LEU A 149 7.31 4.75 11.95
C LEU A 149 6.70 6.12 11.64
N ALA A 150 7.40 6.97 10.89
CA ALA A 150 6.87 8.27 10.47
C ALA A 150 5.61 8.14 9.58
N ILE A 151 5.62 7.22 8.61
CA ILE A 151 4.44 6.90 7.77
C ILE A 151 3.27 6.42 8.66
N MET A 152 3.57 5.56 9.63
CA MET A 152 2.57 5.00 10.55
C MET A 152 2.03 6.03 11.54
N ALA A 153 2.83 7.01 11.94
CA ALA A 153 2.44 8.09 12.84
C ALA A 153 1.75 9.27 12.12
N ALA A 154 1.95 9.41 10.80
CA ALA A 154 1.36 10.49 10.02
C ALA A 154 -0.17 10.50 10.18
N LYS A 155 -0.72 11.63 10.64
CA LYS A 155 -2.18 11.84 10.71
C LYS A 155 -2.69 12.17 9.30
N LYS A 156 -3.84 11.60 8.95
CA LYS A 156 -4.56 11.95 7.71
C LYS A 156 -5.26 13.29 7.87
#